data_AF-A0A925H5M3-F1
#
_entry.id   AF-A0A925H5M3-F1
#
_cell.length_a   1.000
_cell.length_b   1.000
_cell.length_c   1.000
_cell.angle_alpha   90.00
_cell.angle_beta   90.00
_cell.angle_gamma   90.00
#
_symmetry.space_group_name_H-M   'P 1'
#
loop_
_entity.id
_entity.type
_entity.pdbx_description
1 polymer ?
#
loop_
_entity_poly.entity_id
_entity_poly.type
_entity_poly.pdbx_seq_one_letter_code
_entity_poly.pdbx_strand_id
1 'polypeptide(L)'
;MDSKTNKPTDFEVELGRIGEEISELRDTAFAAPFDSERATRFAYRLYQRASLTGDFAKLEIAEDAIGRAIAQVGNAADLYFVKANLDFKFHRLADVKSDLDMDAGLRDSLQARAIRADLDFQEGRYDDARAGYEAAIRDDRTWDNLARLAYYKFKMGDSDGAEGLYAEAVDELTAKEMRHYSWVELQRGVLDLTSGRYEDAEAHYRRAERAYSGHWQTAEHLAELFGAQGKLEEAEALYRKVVARVPRPELYQALGELYTLMGEREQAEAWHERALTAYLDSARRGRVHYYHHLVDFFADVREDGAEAVRWARKDLELRDNFSTQAALAWALYRAGQFDEARAQVSKSLASGAKGAHLFHQAGKIHLAAGSRDEGNRYLQAAAEINPHHQSFHVHR
;
A
#
# COMPACT_ATOMS: atom_id res chain seq x y z
N MET A 1 -24.95 -7.21 32.77
CA MET A 1 -23.81 -6.28 32.67
C MET A 1 -22.54 -7.10 32.80
N ASP A 2 -22.13 -7.76 31.72
CA ASP A 2 -20.82 -8.42 31.68
C ASP A 2 -19.81 -7.43 31.13
N SER A 3 -19.23 -6.66 32.05
CA SER A 3 -17.97 -5.96 31.85
C SER A 3 -16.87 -7.02 31.69
N LYS A 4 -16.80 -7.66 30.52
CA LYS A 4 -15.56 -8.27 30.06
C LYS A 4 -14.58 -7.12 29.90
N THR A 5 -13.65 -6.98 30.82
CA THR A 5 -12.45 -6.17 30.63
C THR A 5 -11.78 -6.70 29.38
N ASN A 6 -12.01 -6.02 28.26
CA ASN A 6 -11.48 -6.44 26.98
C ASN A 6 -9.96 -6.32 27.11
N LYS A 7 -9.26 -7.45 27.14
CA LYS A 7 -7.79 -7.44 27.19
C LYS A 7 -7.27 -6.57 26.04
N PRO A 8 -6.27 -5.72 26.27
CA PRO A 8 -5.71 -4.91 25.19
C PRO A 8 -5.20 -5.83 24.09
N THR A 9 -5.45 -5.44 22.85
CA THR A 9 -4.94 -6.12 21.65
C THR A 9 -3.43 -5.94 21.53
N ASP A 10 -2.74 -6.82 20.79
CA ASP A 10 -1.28 -6.72 20.59
C ASP A 10 -0.91 -5.36 19.98
N PHE A 11 -1.73 -4.87 19.04
CA PHE A 11 -1.60 -3.53 18.47
C PHE A 11 -1.68 -2.41 19.50
N GLU A 12 -2.63 -2.47 20.45
CA GLU A 12 -2.76 -1.47 21.51
C GLU A 12 -1.58 -1.54 22.49
N VAL A 13 -1.10 -2.74 22.83
CA VAL A 13 0.06 -2.93 23.70
C VAL A 13 1.32 -2.34 23.06
N GLU A 14 1.57 -2.64 21.79
CA GLU A 14 2.75 -2.11 21.09
C GLU A 14 2.69 -0.59 20.93
N LEU A 15 1.52 -0.04 20.56
CA LEU A 15 1.34 1.42 20.46
C LEU A 15 1.50 2.12 21.81
N GLY A 16 1.02 1.51 22.90
CA GLY A 16 1.20 2.01 24.26
C GLY A 16 2.68 2.13 24.62
N ARG A 17 3.44 1.04 24.46
CA ARG A 17 4.88 1.01 24.72
C ARG A 17 5.64 2.05 23.89
N ILE A 18 5.37 2.14 22.59
CA ILE A 18 6.03 3.14 21.73
C ILE A 18 5.66 4.56 22.18
N GLY A 19 4.42 4.80 22.60
CA GLY A 19 3.96 6.08 23.11
C GLY A 19 4.65 6.50 24.41
N GLU A 20 4.89 5.56 25.32
CA GLU A 20 5.66 5.77 26.56
C GLU A 20 7.11 6.16 26.22
N GLU A 21 7.79 5.38 25.37
CA GLU A 21 9.17 5.67 24.96
C GLU A 21 9.31 7.04 24.27
N ILE A 22 8.35 7.42 23.41
CA ILE A 22 8.32 8.77 22.80
C ILE A 22 8.18 9.85 23.88
N SER A 23 7.37 9.61 24.90
CA SER A 23 7.10 10.59 25.96
C SER A 23 8.32 10.78 26.87
N GLU A 24 9.00 9.70 27.23
CA GLU A 24 10.25 9.73 28.01
C GLU A 24 11.37 10.49 27.30
N LEU A 25 11.46 10.33 25.97
CA LEU A 25 12.54 10.91 25.17
C LEU A 25 12.26 12.35 24.70
N ARG A 26 11.00 12.79 24.66
CA ARG A 26 10.56 14.03 23.99
C ARG A 26 11.38 15.27 24.36
N ASP A 27 11.54 15.52 25.66
CA ASP A 27 12.15 16.77 26.14
C ASP A 27 13.68 16.70 26.16
N THR A 28 14.23 15.49 26.08
CA THR A 28 15.66 15.24 26.30
C THR A 28 16.39 14.81 25.02
N ALA A 29 15.68 14.38 23.97
CA ALA A 29 16.25 13.83 22.73
C ALA A 29 17.18 14.79 22.00
N PHE A 30 16.94 16.11 22.09
CA PHE A 30 17.74 17.14 21.43
C PHE A 30 18.24 18.21 22.41
N ALA A 31 18.22 17.91 23.72
CA ALA A 31 18.68 18.83 24.76
C ALA A 31 20.20 18.74 24.95
N ALA A 32 20.79 19.75 25.61
CA ALA A 32 22.20 19.73 25.99
C ALA A 32 22.41 19.03 27.36
N PRO A 33 23.47 18.23 27.54
CA PRO A 33 24.43 17.80 26.52
C PRO A 33 23.80 16.83 25.51
N PHE A 34 24.15 17.01 24.23
CA PHE A 34 23.58 16.22 23.13
C PHE A 34 24.00 14.75 23.23
N ASP A 35 23.04 13.87 22.98
CA ASP A 35 23.18 12.41 23.02
C ASP A 35 22.62 11.83 21.72
N SER A 36 23.52 11.34 20.85
CA SER A 36 23.18 10.85 19.52
C SER A 36 22.30 9.60 19.55
N GLU A 37 22.49 8.73 20.53
CA GLU A 37 21.70 7.51 20.69
C GLU A 37 20.25 7.88 21.05
N ARG A 38 20.10 8.82 21.98
CA ARG A 38 18.78 9.31 22.40
C ARG A 38 18.01 9.99 21.27
N ALA A 39 18.67 10.87 20.52
CA ALA A 39 18.08 11.53 19.36
C ALA A 39 17.62 10.52 18.29
N THR A 40 18.49 9.55 17.99
CA THR A 40 18.22 8.50 17.00
C THR A 40 17.06 7.61 17.42
N ARG A 41 17.04 7.16 18.69
CA ARG A 41 15.95 6.34 19.23
C ARG A 41 14.61 7.09 19.21
N PHE A 42 14.61 8.38 19.52
CA PHE A 42 13.40 9.20 19.46
C PHE A 42 12.85 9.30 18.03
N ALA A 43 13.70 9.64 17.06
CA ALA A 43 13.34 9.69 15.65
C ALA A 43 12.80 8.34 15.15
N TYR A 44 13.46 7.23 15.49
CA TYR A 44 13.03 5.89 15.13
C TYR A 44 11.66 5.52 15.74
N ARG A 45 11.40 5.87 17.00
CA ARG A 45 10.10 5.59 17.64
C ARG A 45 8.96 6.39 17.05
N LEU A 46 9.20 7.65 16.67
CA LEU A 46 8.23 8.44 15.92
C LEU A 46 7.92 7.79 14.57
N TYR A 47 8.95 7.39 13.83
CA TYR A 47 8.79 6.68 12.55
C TYR A 47 8.04 5.34 12.70
N GLN A 48 8.37 4.54 13.73
CA GLN A 48 7.70 3.28 14.01
C GLN A 48 6.22 3.48 14.31
N ARG A 49 5.87 4.47 15.16
CA ARG A 49 4.48 4.81 15.48
C ARG A 49 3.72 5.27 14.23
N ALA A 50 4.34 6.12 13.43
CA ALA A 50 3.74 6.64 12.20
C ALA A 50 3.50 5.50 11.20
N SER A 51 4.48 4.62 11.01
CA SER A 51 4.39 3.46 10.12
C SER A 51 3.33 2.46 10.55
N LEU A 52 3.21 2.17 11.85
CA LEU A 52 2.19 1.25 12.39
C LEU A 52 0.76 1.80 12.24
N THR A 53 0.60 3.12 12.31
CA THR A 53 -0.73 3.76 12.25
C THR A 53 -1.13 4.19 10.84
N GLY A 54 -0.19 4.23 9.90
CA GLY A 54 -0.42 4.76 8.55
C GLY A 54 -0.78 6.25 8.54
N ASP A 55 -0.48 6.98 9.62
CA ASP A 55 -0.88 8.38 9.77
C ASP A 55 0.19 9.32 9.18
N PHE A 56 -0.14 9.94 8.06
CA PHE A 56 0.75 10.86 7.36
C PHE A 56 1.13 12.10 8.15
N ALA A 57 0.29 12.61 9.04
CA ALA A 57 0.67 13.71 9.92
C ALA A 57 1.71 13.26 10.94
N LYS A 58 1.65 12.01 11.41
CA LYS A 58 2.71 11.44 12.25
C LYS A 58 4.00 11.17 11.47
N LEU A 59 3.90 10.83 10.18
CA LEU A 59 5.07 10.67 9.31
C LEU A 59 5.82 12.00 9.16
N GLU A 60 5.13 13.13 9.01
CA GLU A 60 5.78 14.46 8.97
C GLU A 60 6.49 14.81 10.29
N ILE A 61 5.89 14.48 11.44
CA ILE A 61 6.56 14.66 12.74
C ILE A 61 7.83 13.79 12.83
N ALA A 62 7.77 12.56 12.29
CA ALA A 62 8.94 11.69 12.22
C ALA A 62 10.02 12.26 11.28
N GLU A 63 9.63 12.78 10.11
CA GLU A 63 10.51 13.44 9.14
C GLU A 63 11.31 14.58 9.78
N ASP A 64 10.62 15.49 10.49
CA ASP A 64 11.26 16.61 11.20
C ASP A 64 12.28 16.12 12.24
N ALA A 65 11.93 15.08 13.00
CA ALA A 65 12.83 14.51 14.00
C ALA A 65 14.05 13.82 13.36
N ILE A 66 13.85 13.08 12.26
CA ILE A 66 14.93 12.44 11.50
C ILE A 66 15.88 13.50 10.94
N GLY A 67 15.36 14.56 10.30
CA GLY A 67 16.17 15.66 9.76
C GLY A 67 16.99 16.36 10.83
N ARG A 68 16.39 16.64 12.00
CA ARG A 68 17.11 17.21 13.15
C ARG A 68 18.20 16.28 13.69
N ALA A 69 17.94 14.98 13.75
CA ALA A 69 18.94 14.01 14.20
C ALA A 69 20.12 13.94 13.22
N ILE A 70 19.84 13.84 11.91
CA ILE A 70 20.87 13.85 10.87
C ILE A 70 21.78 15.08 10.99
N ALA A 71 21.21 16.27 11.18
CA ALA A 71 21.95 17.51 11.29
C ALA A 71 22.89 17.60 12.50
N GLN A 72 22.67 16.80 13.55
CA GLN A 72 23.44 16.84 14.81
C GLN A 72 24.42 15.66 14.98
N VAL A 73 24.12 14.48 14.42
CA VAL A 73 24.92 13.25 14.63
C VAL A 73 26.13 13.16 13.71
N GLY A 74 26.07 13.73 12.49
CA GLY A 74 27.20 13.77 11.54
C GLY A 74 27.47 12.45 10.80
N ASN A 75 27.52 11.29 11.48
CA ASN A 75 27.48 9.96 10.85
C ASN A 75 26.10 9.33 11.05
N ALA A 76 25.30 9.29 9.98
CA ALA A 76 23.86 9.10 10.08
C ALA A 76 23.35 7.99 9.14
N ALA A 77 24.16 6.99 8.76
CA ALA A 77 23.76 5.93 7.83
C ALA A 77 22.41 5.30 8.19
N ASP A 78 22.20 4.92 9.46
CA ASP A 78 20.93 4.36 9.94
C ASP A 78 19.76 5.35 9.81
N LEU A 79 20.00 6.64 10.07
CA LEU A 79 18.99 7.68 9.94
C LEU A 79 18.65 7.98 8.49
N TYR A 80 19.63 7.96 7.58
CA TYR A 80 19.40 8.06 6.14
C TYR A 80 18.64 6.85 5.61
N PHE A 81 18.90 5.64 6.12
CA PHE A 81 18.10 4.47 5.78
C PHE A 81 16.64 4.62 6.24
N VAL A 82 16.40 5.11 7.45
CA VAL A 82 15.03 5.41 7.93
C VAL A 82 14.38 6.51 7.09
N LYS A 83 15.13 7.56 6.72
CA LYS A 83 14.65 8.65 5.86
C LYS A 83 14.27 8.14 4.47
N ALA A 84 15.11 7.31 3.85
CA ALA A 84 14.83 6.69 2.56
C ALA A 84 13.53 5.86 2.59
N ASN A 85 13.28 5.10 3.66
CA ASN A 85 12.02 4.36 3.82
C ASN A 85 10.81 5.29 4.03
N LEU A 86 10.99 6.41 4.75
CA LEU A 86 9.96 7.44 4.91
C LEU A 86 9.64 8.12 3.57
N ASP A 87 10.64 8.51 2.81
CA ASP A 87 10.47 9.15 1.50
C ASP A 87 9.84 8.18 0.49
N PHE A 88 10.13 6.89 0.60
CA PHE A 88 9.45 5.85 -0.19
C PHE A 88 7.94 5.82 0.12
N LYS A 89 7.55 5.90 1.40
CA LYS A 89 6.12 5.99 1.82
C LYS A 89 5.44 7.26 1.34
N PHE A 90 6.19 8.33 1.11
CA PHE A 90 5.68 9.57 0.51
C PHE A 90 5.74 9.60 -1.02
N HIS A 91 6.18 8.52 -1.67
CA HIS A 91 6.42 8.44 -3.11
C HIS A 91 7.45 9.45 -3.65
N ARG A 92 8.41 9.87 -2.82
CA ARG A 92 9.49 10.79 -3.20
C ARG A 92 10.70 10.02 -3.71
N LEU A 93 10.55 9.33 -4.84
CA LEU A 93 11.55 8.37 -5.33
C LEU A 93 12.95 8.97 -5.55
N ALA A 94 13.04 10.23 -5.98
CA ALA A 94 14.30 10.94 -6.12
C ALA A 94 15.01 11.16 -4.77
N ASP A 95 14.25 11.46 -3.72
CA ASP A 95 14.77 11.66 -2.37
C ASP A 95 15.24 10.34 -1.77
N VAL A 96 14.53 9.23 -2.03
CA VAL A 96 14.99 7.89 -1.63
C VAL A 96 16.38 7.59 -2.21
N LYS A 97 16.58 7.86 -3.51
CA LYS A 97 17.90 7.66 -4.16
C LYS A 97 18.97 8.52 -3.49
N SER A 98 18.67 9.81 -3.34
CA SER A 98 19.55 10.79 -2.70
C SER A 98 19.97 10.32 -1.31
N ASP A 99 19.00 9.90 -0.49
CA ASP A 99 19.25 9.44 0.89
C ASP A 99 20.11 8.18 0.95
N LEU A 100 19.86 7.20 0.08
CA LEU A 100 20.67 5.98 0.00
C LEU A 100 22.11 6.25 -0.48
N ASP A 101 22.34 7.37 -1.17
CA ASP A 101 23.65 7.77 -1.68
C ASP A 101 24.42 8.72 -0.72
N MET A 102 23.79 9.20 0.36
CA MET A 102 24.40 10.13 1.31
C MET A 102 25.58 9.54 2.08
N ASP A 103 25.59 8.22 2.29
CA ASP A 103 26.65 7.51 2.99
C ASP A 103 27.16 6.34 2.13
N ALA A 104 28.48 6.18 2.04
CA ALA A 104 29.08 5.14 1.22
C ALA A 104 28.81 3.72 1.77
N GLY A 105 28.80 3.56 3.09
CA GLY A 105 28.49 2.29 3.74
C GLY A 105 27.03 1.89 3.54
N LEU A 106 26.11 2.85 3.67
CA LEU A 106 24.70 2.66 3.36
C LEU A 106 24.50 2.30 1.89
N ARG A 107 25.10 3.07 0.97
CA ARG A 107 24.98 2.87 -0.49
C ARG A 107 25.33 1.45 -0.90
N ASP A 108 26.36 0.87 -0.28
CA ASP A 108 26.89 -0.46 -0.60
C ASP A 108 26.30 -1.59 0.28
N SER A 109 25.45 -1.24 1.26
CA SER A 109 24.81 -2.18 2.21
C SER A 109 23.80 -3.12 1.56
N LEU A 110 23.54 -4.26 2.20
CA LEU A 110 22.55 -5.24 1.75
C LEU A 110 21.12 -4.67 1.82
N GLN A 111 20.82 -3.91 2.86
CA GLN A 111 19.51 -3.30 3.08
C GLN A 111 19.18 -2.25 2.02
N ALA A 112 20.17 -1.45 1.58
CA ALA A 112 19.96 -0.48 0.52
C ALA A 112 19.67 -1.13 -0.84
N ARG A 113 20.22 -2.33 -1.12
CA ARG A 113 19.96 -3.05 -2.38
C ARG A 113 18.49 -3.40 -2.53
N ALA A 114 17.84 -3.87 -1.46
CA ALA A 114 16.42 -4.19 -1.49
C ALA A 114 15.55 -2.95 -1.80
N ILE A 115 15.87 -1.80 -1.17
CA ILE A 115 15.15 -0.54 -1.45
C ILE A 115 15.42 -0.02 -2.86
N ARG A 116 16.62 -0.22 -3.42
CA ARG A 116 16.91 0.12 -4.82
C ARG A 116 16.10 -0.74 -5.79
N ALA A 117 15.94 -2.03 -5.51
CA ALA A 117 15.04 -2.89 -6.28
C ALA A 117 13.58 -2.43 -6.19
N ASP A 118 13.13 -1.99 -5.01
CA ASP A 118 11.82 -1.35 -4.83
C ASP A 118 11.67 -0.07 -5.67
N LEU A 119 12.73 0.74 -5.81
CA LEU A 119 12.75 1.90 -6.69
C LEU A 119 12.70 1.53 -8.18
N ASP A 120 13.49 0.55 -8.61
CA ASP A 120 13.46 0.03 -9.98
C ASP A 120 12.02 -0.41 -10.33
N PHE A 121 11.34 -1.08 -9.40
CA PHE A 121 9.95 -1.49 -9.59
C PHE A 121 8.99 -0.30 -9.73
N GLN A 122 9.10 0.69 -8.84
CA GLN A 122 8.24 1.88 -8.87
C GLN A 122 8.48 2.78 -10.10
N GLU A 123 9.66 2.71 -10.71
CA GLU A 123 10.05 3.44 -11.92
C GLU A 123 9.91 2.62 -13.21
N GLY A 124 9.27 1.45 -13.13
CA GLY A 124 8.96 0.62 -14.30
C GLY A 124 10.15 -0.15 -14.89
N ARG A 125 11.29 -0.20 -14.20
CA ARG A 125 12.47 -1.00 -14.57
C ARG A 125 12.36 -2.41 -14.00
N TYR A 126 11.41 -3.20 -14.52
CA TYR A 126 11.06 -4.49 -13.92
C TYR A 126 12.15 -5.56 -14.00
N ASP A 127 12.99 -5.54 -15.04
CA ASP A 127 14.12 -6.48 -15.16
C ASP A 127 15.20 -6.18 -14.12
N ASP A 128 15.52 -4.88 -13.92
CA ASP A 128 16.47 -4.43 -12.90
C ASP A 128 15.92 -4.72 -11.50
N ALA A 129 14.64 -4.44 -11.25
CA ALA A 129 13.96 -4.75 -9.99
C ALA A 129 14.06 -6.24 -9.66
N ARG A 130 13.75 -7.10 -10.63
CA ARG A 130 13.87 -8.55 -10.46
C ARG A 130 15.29 -8.98 -10.13
N ALA A 131 16.27 -8.51 -10.89
CA ALA A 131 17.68 -8.84 -10.65
C ALA A 131 18.14 -8.35 -9.27
N GLY A 132 17.68 -7.17 -8.84
CA GLY A 132 17.95 -6.59 -7.53
C GLY A 132 17.36 -7.43 -6.39
N TYR A 133 16.10 -7.87 -6.51
CA TYR A 133 15.47 -8.77 -5.53
C TYR A 133 16.16 -10.14 -5.47
N GLU A 134 16.46 -10.75 -6.61
CA GLU A 134 17.17 -12.04 -6.68
C GLU A 134 18.59 -11.94 -6.09
N ALA A 135 19.28 -10.81 -6.31
CA ALA A 135 20.58 -10.54 -5.71
C ALA A 135 20.48 -10.34 -4.19
N ALA A 136 19.50 -9.55 -3.71
CA ALA A 136 19.28 -9.33 -2.28
C ALA A 136 19.04 -10.65 -1.55
N ILE A 137 18.21 -11.55 -2.10
CA ILE A 137 17.96 -12.88 -1.54
C ILE A 137 19.21 -13.78 -1.57
N ARG A 138 20.02 -13.69 -2.62
CA ARG A 138 21.27 -14.47 -2.72
C ARG A 138 22.28 -14.06 -1.66
N ASP A 139 22.36 -12.75 -1.39
CA ASP A 139 23.32 -12.18 -0.46
C ASP A 139 22.86 -12.31 0.99
N ASP A 140 21.57 -12.11 1.25
CA ASP A 140 20.93 -12.25 2.56
C ASP A 140 19.47 -12.73 2.40
N ARG A 141 19.26 -14.01 2.69
CA ARG A 141 17.95 -14.64 2.57
C ARG A 141 17.14 -14.34 3.83
N THR A 142 16.42 -13.23 3.81
CA THR A 142 15.51 -12.82 4.89
C THR A 142 14.04 -12.92 4.46
N TRP A 143 13.13 -13.03 5.43
CA TRP A 143 11.69 -13.06 5.17
C TRP A 143 11.21 -11.85 4.35
N ASP A 144 11.79 -10.66 4.57
CA ASP A 144 11.36 -9.44 3.91
C ASP A 144 11.93 -9.30 2.48
N ASN A 145 13.09 -9.88 2.19
CA ASN A 145 13.59 -9.99 0.81
C ASN A 145 12.76 -11.01 0.01
N LEU A 146 12.40 -12.14 0.62
CA LEU A 146 11.51 -13.13 0.03
C LEU A 146 10.13 -12.54 -0.27
N ALA A 147 9.56 -11.80 0.68
CA ALA A 147 8.27 -11.15 0.50
C ALA A 147 8.27 -10.07 -0.61
N ARG A 148 9.37 -9.33 -0.79
CA ARG A 148 9.51 -8.36 -1.89
C ARG A 148 9.49 -9.05 -3.25
N LEU A 149 10.24 -10.13 -3.41
CA LEU A 149 10.23 -10.91 -4.67
C LEU A 149 8.87 -11.59 -4.88
N ALA A 150 8.21 -12.05 -3.82
CA ALA A 150 6.85 -12.59 -3.89
C ALA A 150 5.87 -11.54 -4.42
N TYR A 151 5.90 -10.32 -3.87
CA TYR A 151 5.09 -9.21 -4.36
C TYR A 151 5.36 -8.89 -5.84
N TYR A 152 6.64 -8.82 -6.25
CA TYR A 152 7.01 -8.65 -7.65
C TYR A 152 6.41 -9.75 -8.54
N LYS A 153 6.63 -11.02 -8.20
CA LYS A 153 6.13 -12.17 -8.97
C LYS A 153 4.62 -12.13 -9.11
N PHE A 154 3.92 -11.82 -8.01
CA PHE A 154 2.48 -11.69 -8.03
C PHE A 154 2.01 -10.60 -9.00
N LYS A 155 2.60 -9.39 -8.96
CA LYS A 155 2.25 -8.31 -9.89
C LYS A 155 2.58 -8.64 -11.35
N MET A 156 3.57 -9.52 -11.59
CA MET A 156 3.92 -10.05 -12.92
C MET A 156 3.12 -11.29 -13.33
N GLY A 157 2.15 -11.72 -12.52
CA GLY A 157 1.24 -12.84 -12.82
C GLY A 157 1.74 -14.22 -12.45
N ASP A 158 2.84 -14.33 -11.72
CA ASP A 158 3.36 -15.59 -11.16
C ASP A 158 2.85 -15.78 -9.73
N SER A 159 1.53 -16.03 -9.60
CA SER A 159 0.87 -16.22 -8.30
C SER A 159 1.40 -17.43 -7.53
N ASP A 160 1.70 -18.53 -8.23
CA ASP A 160 2.21 -19.75 -7.61
C ASP A 160 3.63 -19.55 -7.05
N GLY A 161 4.50 -18.90 -7.83
CA GLY A 161 5.84 -18.54 -7.38
C GLY A 161 5.83 -17.52 -6.25
N ALA A 162 4.87 -16.58 -6.24
CA ALA A 162 4.69 -15.64 -5.15
C ALA A 162 4.24 -16.33 -3.87
N GLU A 163 3.26 -17.23 -3.93
CA GLU A 163 2.79 -18.00 -2.78
C GLU A 163 3.90 -18.88 -2.20
N GLY A 164 4.69 -19.54 -3.06
CA GLY A 164 5.87 -20.29 -2.62
C GLY A 164 6.85 -19.44 -1.82
N LEU A 165 7.19 -18.25 -2.32
CA LEU A 165 8.11 -17.33 -1.63
C LEU A 165 7.53 -16.75 -0.33
N TYR A 166 6.23 -16.49 -0.26
CA TYR A 166 5.60 -16.07 0.99
C TYR A 166 5.57 -17.20 2.02
N ALA A 167 5.37 -18.45 1.60
CA ALA A 167 5.48 -19.61 2.48
C ALA A 167 6.91 -19.74 3.03
N GLU A 168 7.93 -19.60 2.18
CA GLU A 168 9.32 -19.59 2.63
C GLU A 168 9.63 -18.41 3.57
N ALA A 169 9.04 -17.22 3.31
CA ALA A 169 9.18 -16.08 4.21
C ALA A 169 8.58 -16.35 5.61
N VAL A 170 7.49 -17.11 5.67
CA VAL A 170 6.92 -17.58 6.95
C VAL A 170 7.86 -18.55 7.66
N ASP A 171 8.53 -19.45 6.94
CA ASP A 171 9.46 -20.42 7.52
C ASP A 171 10.73 -19.77 8.10
N GLU A 172 11.17 -18.63 7.56
CA GLU A 172 12.28 -17.82 8.10
C GLU A 172 11.94 -17.07 9.40
N LEU A 173 10.65 -16.94 9.73
CA LEU A 173 10.20 -16.14 10.86
C LEU A 173 10.18 -16.93 12.17
N THR A 174 10.66 -16.29 13.24
CA THR A 174 10.66 -16.90 14.57
C THR A 174 9.39 -16.56 15.38
N ALA A 175 9.15 -17.29 16.47
CA ALA A 175 8.06 -17.00 17.40
C ALA A 175 8.14 -15.61 18.08
N LYS A 176 9.26 -14.90 17.95
CA LYS A 176 9.43 -13.51 18.45
C LYS A 176 9.00 -12.46 17.42
N GLU A 177 8.74 -12.88 16.19
CA GLU A 177 8.47 -12.01 15.04
C GLU A 177 7.02 -12.14 14.55
N MET A 178 6.10 -12.43 15.47
CA MET A 178 4.69 -12.67 15.14
C MET A 178 4.01 -11.50 14.43
N ARG A 179 4.51 -10.27 14.59
CA ARG A 179 4.06 -9.11 13.81
C ARG A 179 4.47 -9.21 12.34
N HIS A 180 5.69 -9.65 12.03
CA HIS A 180 6.14 -9.89 10.66
C HIS A 180 5.39 -11.09 10.06
N TYR A 181 5.19 -12.15 10.84
CA TYR A 181 4.34 -13.28 10.45
C TYR A 181 2.93 -12.81 10.09
N SER A 182 2.32 -11.96 10.94
CA SER A 182 1.01 -11.38 10.68
C SER A 182 0.97 -10.60 9.37
N TRP A 183 2.01 -9.82 9.09
CA TRP A 183 2.12 -9.07 7.84
C TRP A 183 2.27 -9.98 6.62
N VAL A 184 3.09 -11.04 6.67
CA VAL A 184 3.24 -11.98 5.54
C VAL A 184 1.93 -12.74 5.30
N GLU A 185 1.27 -13.21 6.35
CA GLU A 185 -0.06 -13.83 6.23
C GLU A 185 -1.10 -12.88 5.64
N LEU A 186 -1.06 -11.60 6.01
CA LEU A 186 -1.91 -10.57 5.39
C LEU A 186 -1.64 -10.48 3.87
N GLN A 187 -0.37 -10.46 3.45
CA GLN A 187 -0.03 -10.39 2.02
C GLN A 187 -0.48 -11.63 1.23
N ARG A 188 -0.38 -12.83 1.83
CA ARG A 188 -0.91 -14.07 1.23
C ARG A 188 -2.42 -14.00 1.07
N GLY A 189 -3.12 -13.49 2.09
CA GLY A 189 -4.57 -13.28 2.01
C GLY A 189 -4.98 -12.28 0.92
N VAL A 190 -4.20 -11.21 0.70
CA VAL A 190 -4.42 -10.25 -0.39
C VAL A 190 -4.21 -10.92 -1.76
N LEU A 191 -3.18 -11.75 -1.90
CA LEU A 191 -2.92 -12.54 -3.11
C LEU A 191 -4.11 -13.45 -3.42
N ASP A 192 -4.62 -14.17 -2.42
CA ASP A 192 -5.77 -15.07 -2.55
C ASP A 192 -7.06 -14.32 -2.90
N LEU A 193 -7.35 -13.22 -2.20
CA LEU A 193 -8.51 -12.37 -2.46
C LEU A 193 -8.50 -11.85 -3.90
N THR A 194 -7.35 -11.35 -4.35
CA THR A 194 -7.16 -10.86 -5.73
C THR A 194 -7.26 -11.96 -6.77
N SER A 195 -7.00 -13.22 -6.39
CA SER A 195 -7.16 -14.41 -7.23
C SER A 195 -8.54 -15.07 -7.09
N GLY A 196 -9.48 -14.46 -6.34
CA GLY A 196 -10.83 -15.01 -6.13
C GLY A 196 -10.91 -16.21 -5.18
N ARG A 197 -9.83 -16.54 -4.47
CA ARG A 197 -9.77 -17.64 -3.47
C ARG A 197 -10.21 -17.13 -2.10
N TYR A 198 -11.50 -16.90 -1.94
CA TYR A 198 -12.04 -16.21 -0.76
C TYR A 198 -11.89 -16.99 0.55
N GLU A 199 -12.02 -18.32 0.52
CA GLU A 199 -11.84 -19.17 1.71
C GLU A 199 -10.39 -19.15 2.20
N ASP A 200 -9.43 -19.23 1.27
CA ASP A 200 -8.00 -19.17 1.58
C ASP A 200 -7.62 -17.78 2.11
N ALA A 201 -8.12 -16.72 1.48
CA ALA A 201 -7.95 -15.34 1.93
C ALA A 201 -8.44 -15.16 3.38
N GLU A 202 -9.64 -15.66 3.71
CA GLU A 202 -10.14 -15.60 5.09
C GLU A 202 -9.20 -16.34 6.04
N ALA A 203 -8.75 -17.55 5.69
CA ALA A 203 -7.86 -18.34 6.53
C ALA A 203 -6.55 -17.60 6.85
N HIS A 204 -5.95 -16.95 5.84
CA HIS A 204 -4.77 -16.10 5.99
C HIS A 204 -5.02 -14.89 6.88
N TYR A 205 -6.09 -14.13 6.64
CA TYR A 205 -6.42 -12.98 7.49
C TYR A 205 -6.70 -13.39 8.95
N ARG A 206 -7.31 -14.55 9.17
CA ARG A 206 -7.51 -15.09 10.53
C ARG A 206 -6.20 -15.50 11.18
N ARG A 207 -5.23 -16.04 10.42
CA ARG A 207 -3.86 -16.29 10.93
C ARG A 207 -3.16 -14.98 11.28
N ALA A 208 -3.28 -13.95 10.44
CA ALA A 208 -2.72 -12.63 10.69
C ALA A 208 -3.29 -12.00 11.98
N GLU A 209 -4.60 -12.05 12.18
CA GLU A 209 -5.28 -11.50 13.38
C GLU A 209 -4.89 -12.27 14.66
N ARG A 210 -4.68 -13.59 14.57
CA ARG A 210 -4.23 -14.40 15.73
C ARG A 210 -2.77 -14.11 16.10
N ALA A 211 -1.93 -13.81 15.12
CA ALA A 211 -0.52 -13.53 15.31
C ALA A 211 -0.25 -12.12 15.86
N TYR A 212 -1.07 -11.15 15.45
CA TYR A 212 -0.99 -9.77 15.91
C TYR A 212 -2.38 -9.14 15.92
N SER A 213 -3.04 -9.23 17.07
CA SER A 213 -4.44 -8.86 17.22
C SER A 213 -4.68 -7.36 17.17
N GLY A 214 -5.86 -6.98 16.65
CA GLY A 214 -6.34 -5.60 16.65
C GLY A 214 -5.67 -4.66 15.66
N HIS A 215 -4.85 -5.19 14.74
CA HIS A 215 -4.23 -4.42 13.68
C HIS A 215 -5.27 -3.97 12.65
N TRP A 216 -5.26 -2.68 12.34
CA TRP A 216 -6.31 -2.06 11.52
C TRP A 216 -6.32 -2.58 10.07
N GLN A 217 -5.15 -2.88 9.49
CA GLN A 217 -5.04 -3.39 8.11
C GLN A 217 -5.65 -4.79 7.98
N THR A 218 -5.48 -5.65 8.98
CA THR A 218 -6.10 -6.99 8.98
C THR A 218 -7.62 -6.89 9.04
N ALA A 219 -8.14 -5.96 9.85
CA ALA A 219 -9.58 -5.72 9.95
C ALA A 219 -10.16 -5.07 8.68
N GLU A 220 -9.41 -4.18 8.01
CA GLU A 220 -9.76 -3.59 6.71
C GLU A 220 -9.89 -4.68 5.64
N HIS A 221 -8.87 -5.52 5.46
CA HIS A 221 -8.89 -6.59 4.45
C HIS A 221 -9.95 -7.68 4.73
N LEU A 222 -10.30 -7.93 6.01
CA LEU A 222 -11.47 -8.75 6.34
C LEU A 222 -12.79 -8.09 5.94
N ALA A 223 -12.92 -6.77 6.12
CA ALA A 223 -14.11 -6.03 5.72
C ALA A 223 -14.27 -6.01 4.20
N GLU A 224 -13.16 -5.82 3.49
CA GLU A 224 -13.06 -5.93 2.04
C GLU A 224 -13.51 -7.30 1.52
N LEU A 225 -12.98 -8.39 2.10
CA LEU A 225 -13.40 -9.75 1.78
C LEU A 225 -14.90 -9.97 2.01
N PHE A 226 -15.45 -9.48 3.12
CA PHE A 226 -16.88 -9.58 3.39
C PHE A 226 -17.71 -8.80 2.37
N GLY A 227 -17.27 -7.60 1.99
CA GLY A 227 -17.92 -6.85 0.92
C GLY A 227 -17.87 -7.60 -0.42
N ALA A 228 -16.72 -8.20 -0.77
CA ALA A 228 -16.54 -9.00 -1.98
C ALA A 228 -17.40 -10.28 -2.01
N GLN A 229 -17.73 -10.82 -0.83
CA GLN A 229 -18.67 -11.93 -0.61
C GLN A 229 -20.15 -11.49 -0.55
N GLY A 230 -20.44 -10.19 -0.57
CA GLY A 230 -21.80 -9.64 -0.41
C GLY A 230 -22.33 -9.62 1.02
N LYS A 231 -21.47 -9.87 2.02
CA LYS A 231 -21.77 -9.76 3.46
C LYS A 231 -21.64 -8.29 3.90
N LEU A 232 -22.53 -7.44 3.37
CA LEU A 232 -22.37 -5.99 3.41
C LEU A 232 -22.48 -5.43 4.83
N GLU A 233 -23.37 -5.96 5.66
CA GLU A 233 -23.56 -5.53 7.04
C GLU A 233 -22.34 -5.88 7.92
N GLU A 234 -21.74 -7.06 7.74
CA GLU A 234 -20.50 -7.43 8.44
C GLU A 234 -19.32 -6.58 7.99
N ALA A 235 -19.22 -6.29 6.69
CA ALA A 235 -18.21 -5.38 6.14
C ALA A 235 -18.37 -3.96 6.73
N GLU A 236 -19.59 -3.44 6.81
CA GLU A 236 -19.89 -2.11 7.34
C GLU A 236 -19.46 -2.02 8.81
N ALA A 237 -19.85 -3.00 9.62
CA ALA A 237 -19.51 -3.04 11.03
C ALA A 237 -18.00 -3.02 11.27
N LEU A 238 -17.23 -3.77 10.46
CA LEU A 238 -15.77 -3.77 10.52
C LEU A 238 -15.19 -2.43 10.07
N TYR A 239 -15.55 -1.93 8.89
CA TYR A 239 -15.03 -0.65 8.39
C TYR A 239 -15.30 0.49 9.36
N ARG A 240 -16.50 0.57 9.94
CA ARG A 240 -16.83 1.59 10.95
C ARG A 240 -15.94 1.49 12.20
N LYS A 241 -15.64 0.28 12.65
CA LYS A 241 -14.73 0.05 13.78
C LYS A 241 -13.30 0.48 13.44
N VAL A 242 -12.83 0.19 12.22
CA VAL A 242 -11.50 0.60 11.74
C VAL A 242 -11.42 2.12 11.64
N VAL A 243 -12.37 2.75 10.94
CA VAL A 243 -12.47 4.20 10.75
C VAL A 243 -12.49 4.98 12.07
N ALA A 244 -13.18 4.45 13.09
CA ALA A 244 -13.24 5.09 14.40
C ALA A 244 -11.87 5.14 15.12
N ARG A 245 -10.96 4.21 14.81
CA ARG A 245 -9.61 4.14 15.39
C ARG A 245 -8.57 4.80 14.50
N VAL A 246 -8.73 4.65 13.18
CA VAL A 246 -7.78 5.07 12.15
C VAL A 246 -8.57 5.87 11.10
N PRO A 247 -8.70 7.20 11.28
CA PRO A 247 -9.51 8.06 10.42
C PRO A 247 -8.78 8.40 9.11
N ARG A 248 -8.66 7.41 8.22
CA ARG A 248 -7.93 7.54 6.93
C ARG A 248 -8.90 7.77 5.76
N PRO A 249 -8.59 8.69 4.83
CA PRO A 249 -9.44 8.99 3.67
C PRO A 249 -9.80 7.79 2.78
N GLU A 250 -8.87 6.86 2.56
CA GLU A 250 -9.13 5.61 1.81
C GLU A 250 -10.16 4.71 2.48
N LEU A 251 -10.21 4.68 3.82
CA LEU A 251 -11.23 3.94 4.55
C LEU A 251 -12.60 4.64 4.47
N TYR A 252 -12.63 5.96 4.33
CA TYR A 252 -13.87 6.70 4.08
C TYR A 252 -14.41 6.38 2.68
N GLN A 253 -13.52 6.32 1.68
CA GLN A 253 -13.91 5.94 0.32
C GLN A 253 -14.48 4.51 0.30
N ALA A 254 -13.77 3.54 0.88
CA ALA A 254 -14.22 2.14 0.93
C ALA A 254 -15.59 2.00 1.62
N LEU A 255 -15.81 2.74 2.72
CA LEU A 255 -17.10 2.75 3.40
C LEU A 255 -18.21 3.40 2.56
N GLY A 256 -17.91 4.46 1.80
CA GLY A 256 -18.87 5.08 0.88
C GLY A 256 -19.22 4.18 -0.32
N GLU A 257 -18.23 3.46 -0.87
CA GLU A 257 -18.43 2.45 -1.90
C GLU A 257 -19.29 1.29 -1.38
N LEU A 258 -19.09 0.86 -0.14
CA LEU A 258 -19.91 -0.16 0.50
C LEU A 258 -21.37 0.29 0.64
N TYR A 259 -21.61 1.52 1.12
CA TYR A 259 -22.96 2.08 1.18
C TYR A 259 -23.59 2.25 -0.20
N THR A 260 -22.80 2.52 -1.24
CA THR A 260 -23.29 2.53 -2.62
C THR A 260 -23.85 1.17 -3.02
N LEU A 261 -23.16 0.07 -2.68
CA LEU A 261 -23.65 -1.29 -2.93
C LEU A 261 -24.89 -1.65 -2.11
N MET A 262 -25.00 -1.12 -0.89
CA MET A 262 -26.18 -1.29 -0.05
C MET A 262 -27.39 -0.47 -0.55
N GLY A 263 -27.20 0.45 -1.51
CA GLY A 263 -28.24 1.37 -1.98
C GLY A 263 -28.49 2.56 -1.06
N GLU A 264 -27.66 2.74 -0.05
CA GLU A 264 -27.75 3.77 0.99
C GLU A 264 -27.08 5.07 0.52
N ARG A 265 -27.72 5.74 -0.44
CA ARG A 265 -27.14 6.86 -1.20
C ARG A 265 -26.69 8.04 -0.34
N GLU A 266 -27.46 8.41 0.68
CA GLU A 266 -27.14 9.56 1.54
C GLU A 266 -25.88 9.30 2.38
N GLN A 267 -25.75 8.09 2.92
CA GLN A 267 -24.58 7.65 3.66
C GLN A 267 -23.36 7.55 2.73
N ALA A 268 -23.53 6.97 1.54
CA ALA A 268 -22.47 6.88 0.54
C ALA A 268 -21.89 8.27 0.22
N GLU A 269 -22.75 9.23 -0.13
CA GLU A 269 -22.35 10.60 -0.45
C GLU A 269 -21.61 11.28 0.71
N ALA A 270 -22.12 11.13 1.94
CA ALA A 270 -21.47 11.70 3.12
C ALA A 270 -20.05 11.16 3.34
N TRP A 271 -19.82 9.86 3.13
CA TRP A 271 -18.49 9.25 3.27
C TRP A 271 -17.56 9.58 2.10
N HIS A 272 -18.08 9.59 0.88
CA HIS A 272 -17.35 10.01 -0.31
C HIS A 272 -16.87 11.47 -0.22
N GLU A 273 -17.70 12.39 0.25
CA GLU A 273 -17.31 13.80 0.42
C GLU A 273 -16.22 13.97 1.49
N ARG A 274 -16.24 13.15 2.55
CA ARG A 274 -15.16 13.13 3.56
C ARG A 274 -13.84 12.63 2.96
N ALA A 275 -13.88 11.57 2.14
CA ALA A 275 -12.71 11.06 1.44
C ALA A 275 -12.12 12.12 0.50
N LEU A 276 -12.96 12.67 -0.41
CA LEU A 276 -12.54 13.67 -1.39
C LEU A 276 -11.97 14.93 -0.74
N THR A 277 -12.63 15.44 0.30
CA THR A 277 -12.16 16.62 1.03
C THR A 277 -10.75 16.40 1.57
N ALA A 278 -10.51 15.24 2.19
CA ALA A 278 -9.23 14.94 2.77
C ALA A 278 -8.13 14.68 1.73
N TYR A 279 -8.46 13.99 0.62
CA TYR A 279 -7.52 13.82 -0.49
C TYR A 279 -7.11 15.17 -1.11
N LEU A 280 -8.08 16.05 -1.38
CA LEU A 280 -7.81 17.36 -1.97
C LEU A 280 -7.06 18.28 -1.00
N ASP A 281 -7.34 18.21 0.30
CA ASP A 281 -6.58 18.95 1.31
C ASP A 281 -5.13 18.47 1.39
N SER A 282 -4.91 17.15 1.35
CA SER A 282 -3.58 16.55 1.26
C SER A 282 -2.82 17.06 0.02
N ALA A 283 -3.45 17.02 -1.15
CA ALA A 283 -2.87 17.51 -2.39
C ALA A 283 -2.61 19.03 -2.37
N ARG A 284 -3.50 19.83 -1.79
CA ARG A 284 -3.31 21.29 -1.62
C ARG A 284 -2.11 21.64 -0.75
N ARG A 285 -1.78 20.78 0.22
CA ARG A 285 -0.56 20.90 1.04
C ARG A 285 0.69 20.38 0.33
N GLY A 286 0.61 20.04 -0.96
CA GLY A 286 1.72 19.52 -1.75
C GLY A 286 2.03 18.03 -1.50
N ARG A 287 1.16 17.32 -0.78
CA ARG A 287 1.36 15.89 -0.53
C ARG A 287 0.83 15.07 -1.70
N VAL A 288 1.57 14.05 -2.10
CA VAL A 288 1.32 13.32 -3.34
C VAL A 288 0.74 11.91 -3.18
N HIS A 289 0.76 11.37 -1.95
CA HIS A 289 0.38 9.99 -1.66
C HIS A 289 -1.06 9.60 -2.04
N TYR A 290 -1.96 10.57 -2.19
CA TYR A 290 -3.36 10.33 -2.59
C TYR A 290 -3.66 10.64 -4.06
N TYR A 291 -2.65 10.84 -4.91
CA TYR A 291 -2.92 11.12 -6.33
C TYR A 291 -3.62 9.95 -7.01
N HIS A 292 -3.15 8.71 -6.81
CA HIS A 292 -3.83 7.51 -7.30
C HIS A 292 -5.29 7.43 -6.81
N HIS A 293 -5.55 7.67 -5.52
CA HIS A 293 -6.91 7.66 -4.98
C HIS A 293 -7.80 8.73 -5.60
N LEU A 294 -7.27 9.92 -5.90
CA LEU A 294 -8.00 10.95 -6.64
C LEU A 294 -8.33 10.50 -8.06
N VAL A 295 -7.45 9.75 -8.74
CA VAL A 295 -7.76 9.15 -10.06
C VAL A 295 -8.97 8.24 -9.95
N ASP A 296 -8.91 7.25 -9.05
CA ASP A 296 -9.98 6.26 -8.89
C ASP A 296 -11.30 6.92 -8.46
N PHE A 297 -11.23 7.87 -7.53
CA PHE A 297 -12.40 8.59 -7.04
C PHE A 297 -13.07 9.41 -8.15
N PHE A 298 -12.31 10.19 -8.92
CA PHE A 298 -12.90 10.95 -10.03
C PHE A 298 -13.35 10.07 -11.18
N ALA A 299 -12.63 8.98 -11.46
CA ALA A 299 -12.97 8.02 -12.49
C ALA A 299 -14.29 7.30 -12.17
N ASP A 300 -14.40 6.69 -10.98
CA ASP A 300 -15.44 5.71 -10.67
C ASP A 300 -16.52 6.20 -9.71
N VAL A 301 -16.24 7.20 -8.85
CA VAL A 301 -17.22 7.72 -7.88
C VAL A 301 -17.90 8.99 -8.38
N ARG A 302 -17.12 9.99 -8.82
CA ARG A 302 -17.67 11.26 -9.36
C ARG A 302 -18.02 11.18 -10.83
N GLU A 303 -17.46 10.19 -11.53
CA GLU A 303 -17.58 10.01 -12.97
C GLU A 303 -17.13 11.24 -13.78
N ASP A 304 -16.16 11.99 -13.25
CA ASP A 304 -15.52 13.13 -13.91
C ASP A 304 -14.21 12.67 -14.56
N GLY A 305 -14.31 12.18 -15.79
CA GLY A 305 -13.16 11.68 -16.53
C GLY A 305 -12.08 12.74 -16.78
N ALA A 306 -12.44 14.01 -16.96
CA ALA A 306 -11.46 15.07 -17.22
C ALA A 306 -10.58 15.32 -15.98
N GLU A 307 -11.21 15.36 -14.81
CA GLU A 307 -10.50 15.51 -13.54
C GLU A 307 -9.70 14.26 -13.17
N ALA A 308 -10.22 13.06 -13.47
CA ALA A 308 -9.47 11.81 -13.33
C ALA A 308 -8.19 11.82 -14.18
N VAL A 309 -8.25 12.26 -15.45
CA VAL A 309 -7.08 12.37 -16.33
C VAL A 309 -6.07 13.36 -15.78
N ARG A 310 -6.53 14.48 -15.20
CA ARG A 310 -5.65 15.48 -14.58
C ARG A 310 -4.83 14.89 -13.44
N TRP A 311 -5.47 14.14 -12.54
CA TRP A 311 -4.76 13.48 -11.44
C TRP A 311 -3.89 12.32 -11.90
N ALA A 312 -4.33 11.57 -12.92
CA ALA A 312 -3.57 10.42 -13.42
C ALA A 312 -2.27 10.84 -14.09
N ARG A 313 -2.26 11.98 -14.79
CA ARG A 313 -1.02 12.57 -15.32
C ARG A 313 -0.05 12.96 -14.20
N LYS A 314 -0.55 13.54 -13.12
CA LYS A 314 0.29 13.88 -11.95
C LYS A 314 0.85 12.65 -11.25
N ASP A 315 0.06 11.59 -11.09
CA ASP A 315 0.55 10.34 -10.48
C ASP A 315 1.62 9.66 -11.37
N LEU A 316 1.38 9.65 -12.69
CA LEU A 316 2.34 9.13 -13.66
C LEU A 316 3.67 9.92 -13.67
N GLU A 317 3.63 11.24 -13.49
CA GLU A 317 4.83 12.07 -13.39
C GLU A 317 5.70 11.71 -12.16
N LEU A 318 5.08 11.22 -11.08
CA LEU A 318 5.81 10.80 -9.88
C LEU A 318 6.42 9.41 -10.03
N ARG A 319 5.67 8.51 -10.68
CA ARG A 319 6.02 7.09 -10.82
C ARG A 319 5.54 6.61 -12.18
N ASP A 320 6.46 6.34 -13.09
CA ASP A 320 6.12 5.75 -14.39
C ASP A 320 6.21 4.23 -14.32
N ASN A 321 5.10 3.58 -13.95
CA ASN A 321 5.01 2.13 -13.85
C ASN A 321 3.66 1.63 -14.38
N PHE A 322 3.46 0.31 -14.35
CA PHE A 322 2.31 -0.33 -14.99
C PHE A 322 1.00 0.13 -14.34
N SER A 323 0.99 0.41 -13.04
CA SER A 323 -0.23 0.80 -12.33
C SER A 323 -0.63 2.24 -12.62
N THR A 324 0.31 3.18 -12.63
CA THR A 324 0.02 4.59 -13.00
C THR A 324 -0.32 4.72 -14.48
N GLN A 325 0.31 3.91 -15.34
CA GLN A 325 -0.07 3.83 -16.75
C GLN A 325 -1.48 3.26 -16.93
N ALA A 326 -1.86 2.22 -16.19
CA ALA A 326 -3.22 1.67 -16.21
C ALA A 326 -4.26 2.67 -15.69
N ALA A 327 -3.94 3.38 -14.59
CA ALA A 327 -4.80 4.40 -14.02
C ALA A 327 -5.07 5.55 -15.00
N LEU A 328 -4.04 6.02 -15.72
CA LEU A 328 -4.22 7.01 -16.80
C LEU A 328 -5.07 6.46 -17.95
N ALA A 329 -4.84 5.21 -18.35
CA ALA A 329 -5.65 4.59 -19.39
C ALA A 329 -7.13 4.49 -18.99
N TRP A 330 -7.40 4.11 -17.74
CA TRP A 330 -8.76 4.05 -17.20
C TRP A 330 -9.40 5.44 -17.14
N ALA A 331 -8.68 6.46 -16.66
CA ALA A 331 -9.16 7.83 -16.65
C ALA A 331 -9.49 8.36 -18.06
N LEU A 332 -8.64 8.10 -19.05
CA LEU A 332 -8.88 8.44 -20.45
C LEU A 332 -10.13 7.74 -21.01
N TYR A 333 -10.36 6.48 -20.63
CA TYR A 333 -11.57 5.75 -20.97
C TYR A 333 -12.82 6.38 -20.35
N ARG A 334 -12.78 6.76 -19.07
CA ARG A 334 -13.88 7.47 -18.40
C ARG A 334 -14.12 8.86 -19.03
N ALA A 335 -13.10 9.47 -19.62
CA ALA A 335 -13.20 10.72 -20.37
C ALA A 335 -13.70 10.55 -21.82
N GLY A 336 -13.94 9.31 -22.28
CA GLY A 336 -14.36 9.03 -23.66
C GLY A 336 -13.23 9.08 -24.71
N GLN A 337 -11.97 9.21 -24.28
CA GLN A 337 -10.79 9.29 -25.14
C GLN A 337 -10.24 7.88 -25.45
N PHE A 338 -11.04 7.07 -26.16
CA PHE A 338 -10.79 5.63 -26.26
C PHE A 338 -9.49 5.24 -26.99
N ASP A 339 -9.09 5.97 -28.03
CA ASP A 339 -7.83 5.69 -28.74
C ASP A 339 -6.60 5.98 -27.88
N GLU A 340 -6.61 7.10 -27.15
CA GLU A 340 -5.54 7.43 -26.19
C GLU A 340 -5.52 6.42 -25.03
N ALA A 341 -6.69 6.06 -24.51
CA ALA A 341 -6.82 5.03 -23.47
C ALA A 341 -6.22 3.70 -23.93
N ARG A 342 -6.51 3.26 -25.17
CA ARG A 342 -5.97 2.02 -25.75
C ARG A 342 -4.45 2.09 -25.91
N ALA A 343 -3.92 3.21 -26.38
CA ALA A 343 -2.48 3.41 -26.48
C ALA A 343 -1.80 3.34 -25.09
N GLN A 344 -2.41 3.95 -24.09
CA GLN A 344 -1.87 4.00 -22.74
C GLN A 344 -1.95 2.65 -22.01
N VAL A 345 -3.07 1.91 -22.12
CA VAL A 345 -3.17 0.56 -21.51
C VAL A 345 -2.20 -0.42 -22.17
N SER A 346 -1.90 -0.24 -23.46
CA SER A 346 -0.91 -1.06 -24.16
C SER A 346 0.50 -0.90 -23.57
N LYS A 347 0.87 0.29 -23.07
CA LYS A 347 2.14 0.50 -22.35
C LYS A 347 2.16 -0.27 -21.02
N SER A 348 1.06 -0.18 -20.27
CA SER A 348 0.92 -0.92 -19.01
C SER A 348 1.05 -2.42 -19.23
N LEU A 349 0.36 -2.97 -20.23
CA LEU A 349 0.43 -4.39 -20.59
C LEU A 349 1.81 -4.83 -21.10
N ALA A 350 2.56 -3.93 -21.74
CA ALA A 350 3.92 -4.22 -22.23
C ALA A 350 4.94 -4.41 -21.09
N SER A 351 4.62 -3.99 -19.86
CA SER A 351 5.44 -4.28 -18.68
C SER A 351 5.55 -5.77 -18.33
N GLY A 352 4.64 -6.60 -18.85
CA GLY A 352 4.48 -7.98 -18.41
C GLY A 352 3.62 -8.15 -17.16
N ALA A 353 3.14 -7.07 -16.54
CA ALA A 353 2.20 -7.13 -15.43
C ALA A 353 0.91 -7.86 -15.82
N LYS A 354 0.43 -8.72 -14.94
CA LYS A 354 -0.81 -9.47 -15.15
C LYS A 354 -1.63 -9.45 -13.87
N GLY A 355 -2.90 -9.07 -14.01
CA GLY A 355 -3.84 -9.06 -12.91
C GLY A 355 -5.25 -8.90 -13.43
N ALA A 356 -6.21 -9.46 -12.70
CA ALA A 356 -7.61 -9.44 -13.12
C ALA A 356 -8.13 -8.01 -13.33
N HIS A 357 -7.76 -7.07 -12.46
CA HIS A 357 -8.17 -5.68 -12.58
C HIS A 357 -7.62 -4.99 -13.84
N LEU A 358 -6.31 -5.11 -14.10
CA LEU A 358 -5.67 -4.56 -15.30
C LEU A 358 -6.30 -5.14 -16.58
N PHE A 359 -6.49 -6.46 -16.63
CA PHE A 359 -7.11 -7.11 -17.77
C PHE A 359 -8.58 -6.73 -17.95
N HIS A 360 -9.32 -6.53 -16.85
CA HIS A 360 -10.68 -6.02 -16.93
C HIS A 360 -10.73 -4.61 -17.56
N GLN A 361 -9.90 -3.69 -17.07
CA GLN A 361 -9.79 -2.35 -17.62
C GLN A 361 -9.37 -2.38 -19.09
N ALA A 362 -8.33 -3.14 -19.43
CA ALA A 362 -7.88 -3.32 -20.81
C ALA A 362 -9.00 -3.85 -21.71
N GLY A 363 -9.74 -4.85 -21.25
CA GLY A 363 -10.88 -5.41 -21.97
C GLY A 363 -11.94 -4.35 -22.30
N LYS A 364 -12.35 -3.57 -21.29
CA LYS A 364 -13.33 -2.46 -21.48
C LYS A 364 -12.81 -1.38 -22.42
N ILE A 365 -11.53 -1.02 -22.30
CA ILE A 365 -10.88 -0.01 -23.14
C ILE A 365 -10.85 -0.47 -24.60
N HIS A 366 -10.39 -1.70 -24.86
CA HIS A 366 -10.32 -2.25 -26.21
C HIS A 366 -11.70 -2.38 -26.86
N LEU A 367 -12.72 -2.80 -26.11
CA LEU A 367 -14.10 -2.84 -26.62
C LEU A 367 -14.62 -1.46 -27.03
N ALA A 368 -14.40 -0.44 -26.19
CA ALA A 368 -14.83 0.92 -26.50
C ALA A 368 -14.05 1.56 -27.65
N ALA A 369 -12.79 1.15 -27.85
CA ALA A 369 -11.97 1.53 -28.99
C ALA A 369 -12.26 0.69 -30.27
N GLY A 370 -13.27 -0.18 -30.25
CA GLY A 370 -13.68 -1.00 -31.40
C GLY A 370 -12.83 -2.26 -31.65
N SER A 371 -11.83 -2.55 -30.81
CA SER A 371 -10.99 -3.76 -30.87
C SER A 371 -11.65 -4.93 -30.13
N ARG A 372 -12.72 -5.49 -30.72
CA ARG A 372 -13.62 -6.43 -30.03
C ARG A 372 -12.92 -7.74 -29.62
N ASP A 373 -12.08 -8.29 -30.48
CA ASP A 373 -11.44 -9.58 -30.23
C ASP A 373 -10.44 -9.49 -29.08
N GLU A 374 -9.56 -8.47 -29.08
CA GLU A 374 -8.65 -8.17 -27.98
C GLU A 374 -9.41 -7.86 -26.69
N GLY A 375 -10.49 -7.07 -26.79
CA GLY A 375 -11.32 -6.72 -25.65
C GLY A 375 -11.89 -7.95 -24.94
N ASN A 376 -12.48 -8.87 -25.70
CA ASN A 376 -13.01 -10.13 -25.17
C ASN A 376 -11.90 -11.02 -24.59
N ARG A 377 -10.73 -11.08 -25.25
CA ARG A 377 -9.59 -11.86 -24.78
C ARG A 377 -9.12 -11.40 -23.40
N TYR A 378 -9.02 -10.09 -23.18
CA TYR A 378 -8.63 -9.55 -21.87
C TYR A 378 -9.70 -9.75 -20.80
N LEU A 379 -10.98 -9.61 -21.13
CA LEU A 379 -12.06 -9.91 -20.17
C LEU A 379 -12.06 -11.39 -19.76
N GLN A 380 -11.83 -12.30 -20.71
CA GLN A 380 -11.66 -13.72 -20.41
C GLN A 380 -10.45 -13.95 -19.50
N ALA A 381 -9.30 -13.38 -19.82
CA ALA A 381 -8.10 -13.50 -18.98
C ALA A 381 -8.31 -12.92 -17.57
N ALA A 382 -9.10 -11.85 -17.41
CA ALA A 382 -9.46 -11.32 -16.11
C ALA A 382 -10.27 -12.33 -15.28
N ALA A 383 -11.28 -12.95 -15.89
CA ALA A 383 -12.13 -13.96 -15.26
C ALA A 383 -11.39 -15.27 -14.95
N GLU A 384 -10.37 -15.63 -15.75
CA GLU A 384 -9.49 -16.77 -15.48
C GLU A 384 -8.61 -16.55 -14.23
N ILE A 385 -8.15 -15.31 -13.99
CA ILE A 385 -7.38 -14.96 -12.78
C ILE A 385 -8.30 -14.83 -11.56
N ASN A 386 -9.44 -14.18 -11.72
CA ASN A 386 -10.42 -13.98 -10.65
C ASN A 386 -11.84 -13.98 -11.24
N PRO A 387 -12.63 -15.04 -11.04
CA PRO A 387 -14.02 -15.10 -11.50
C PRO A 387 -14.92 -13.99 -10.92
N HIS A 388 -14.51 -13.39 -9.82
CA HIS A 388 -15.20 -12.33 -9.10
C HIS A 388 -14.58 -10.94 -9.32
N HIS A 389 -13.79 -10.73 -10.39
CA HIS A 389 -13.11 -9.46 -10.67
C HIS A 389 -14.00 -8.21 -10.83
N GLN A 390 -15.33 -8.38 -10.76
CA GLN A 390 -16.34 -7.30 -10.80
C GLN A 390 -17.03 -7.07 -9.45
N SER A 391 -16.76 -7.92 -8.45
CA SER A 391 -17.29 -7.76 -7.09
C SER A 391 -16.74 -6.51 -6.41
N PHE A 392 -17.33 -6.16 -5.26
CA PHE A 392 -16.88 -5.05 -4.42
C PHE A 392 -15.36 -5.02 -4.30
N HIS A 393 -14.82 -3.81 -4.45
CA HIS A 393 -13.41 -3.46 -4.45
C HIS A 393 -12.52 -4.47 -3.75
N VAL A 394 -11.93 -5.37 -4.54
CA VAL A 394 -10.64 -5.94 -4.16
C VAL A 394 -9.63 -4.81 -4.38
N HIS A 395 -9.04 -4.26 -3.32
CA HIS A 395 -8.06 -3.20 -3.32
C HIS A 395 -7.06 -3.43 -4.47
N ARG A 396 -7.03 -2.45 -5.38
CA ARG A 396 -6.41 -2.52 -6.71
C ARG A 396 -4.90 -2.34 -6.64
#